data_AF-A0A9C6WLV5-F1
#
_entry.id   AF-A0A9C6WLV5-F1
#
_cell.length_a   1.000
_cell.length_b   1.000
_cell.length_c   1.000
_cell.angle_alpha   90.00
_cell.angle_beta   90.00
_cell.angle_gamma   90.00
#
_symmetry.space_group_name_H-M   'P 1'
#
loop_
_entity.id
_entity.type
_entity.pdbx_description
1 polymer ?
#
loop_
_entity_poly.entity_id
_entity_poly.type
_entity_poly.pdbx_seq_one_letter_code
_entity_poly.pdbx_strand_id
1 'polypeptide(L)'
;MEGQKYLEETIEYAFQILSSMNDELCNPVLWSIASPSAASSASPLHHNNGPSSHSSNGGAGDAASDNSNHHAESGAVGGGAGAGGALEEARFRYKNAIASLRNVLEAIPNSQKAKSFDTGSTDSPMELDDMEIEKLEERASSLRKELANKNMHLKILIDQLRDLLSDISTWQSPYST
;
A
#
# COMPACT_ATOMS: atom_id res chain seq x y z
N MET A 1 1.42 12.36 19.46
CA MET A 1 0.77 13.08 18.31
C MET A 1 1.40 12.83 16.91
N GLU A 2 2.73 12.74 16.73
CA GLU A 2 3.33 12.50 15.38
C GLU A 2 3.12 11.07 14.85
N GLY A 3 3.06 10.05 15.73
CA GLY A 3 2.83 8.66 15.34
C GLY A 3 1.47 8.43 14.66
N GLN A 4 0.43 9.12 15.12
CA GLN A 4 -0.88 9.09 14.46
C GLN A 4 -0.83 9.70 13.05
N LYS A 5 -0.08 10.79 12.88
CA LYS A 5 0.14 11.41 11.57
C LYS A 5 0.89 10.50 10.62
N TYR A 6 1.95 9.80 11.06
CA TYR A 6 2.65 8.82 10.22
C TYR A 6 1.76 7.63 9.83
N LEU A 7 0.88 7.18 10.73
CA LEU A 7 -0.09 6.13 10.41
C LEU A 7 -1.08 6.61 9.35
N GLU A 8 -1.62 7.82 9.49
CA GLU A 8 -2.52 8.44 8.52
C GLU A 8 -1.84 8.63 7.15
N GLU A 9 -0.60 9.13 7.11
CA GLU A 9 0.20 9.26 5.89
C GLU A 9 0.47 7.88 5.24
N THR A 10 0.80 6.86 6.04
CA THR A 10 1.05 5.51 5.53
C THR A 10 -0.22 4.90 4.91
N ILE A 11 -1.39 5.13 5.53
CA ILE A 11 -2.68 4.70 5.01
C ILE A 11 -2.97 5.40 3.68
N GLU A 12 -2.70 6.70 3.59
CA GLU A 12 -2.89 7.48 2.37
C GLU A 12 -1.98 6.98 1.23
N TYR A 13 -0.69 6.74 1.50
CA TYR A 13 0.23 6.16 0.52
C TYR A 13 -0.20 4.77 0.07
N ALA A 14 -0.66 3.92 0.99
CA ALA A 14 -1.15 2.58 0.65
C ALA A 14 -2.38 2.67 -0.27
N PHE A 15 -3.30 3.60 0.00
CA PHE A 15 -4.47 3.82 -0.85
C PHE A 15 -4.08 4.34 -2.25
N GLN A 16 -3.11 5.24 -2.33
CA GLN A 16 -2.59 5.78 -3.59
C GLN A 16 -1.97 4.67 -4.46
N ILE A 17 -1.17 3.78 -3.85
CA ILE A 17 -0.55 2.63 -4.54
C ILE A 17 -1.63 1.69 -5.07
N LEU A 18 -2.60 1.31 -4.23
CA LEU A 18 -3.67 0.39 -4.62
C LEU A 18 -4.54 0.97 -5.73
N SER A 19 -4.86 2.25 -5.66
CA SER A 19 -5.64 2.95 -6.70
C SER A 19 -4.88 3.02 -8.01
N SER A 20 -3.59 3.39 -7.97
CA SER A 20 -2.72 3.44 -9.15
C SER A 20 -2.59 2.06 -9.83
N MET A 21 -2.39 1.01 -9.03
CA MET A 21 -2.36 -0.37 -9.53
C MET A 21 -3.70 -0.78 -10.14
N ASN A 22 -4.81 -0.41 -9.51
CA ASN A 22 -6.14 -0.69 -10.03
C ASN A 22 -6.37 0.01 -11.38
N ASP A 23 -5.98 1.27 -11.52
CA ASP A 23 -6.13 2.02 -12.78
C ASP A 23 -5.29 1.42 -13.91
N GLU A 24 -4.08 0.97 -13.61
CA GLU A 24 -3.19 0.32 -14.58
C GLU A 24 -3.74 -1.06 -14.98
N LEU A 25 -4.20 -1.87 -14.01
CA LEU A 25 -4.79 -3.19 -14.27
C LEU A 25 -6.16 -3.11 -14.94
N CYS A 26 -6.93 -2.06 -14.71
CA CYS A 26 -8.22 -1.85 -15.37
C CYS A 26 -8.08 -1.18 -16.73
N ASN A 27 -6.87 -0.81 -17.19
CA ASN A 27 -6.69 -0.20 -18.49
C ASN A 27 -6.81 -1.24 -19.62
N PRO A 28 -7.89 -1.24 -20.42
CA PRO A 28 -8.14 -2.25 -21.45
C PRO A 28 -7.11 -2.21 -22.59
N VAL A 29 -6.34 -1.13 -22.74
CA VAL A 29 -5.27 -1.02 -23.75
C VAL A 29 -4.13 -1.99 -23.45
N LEU A 30 -3.82 -2.26 -22.17
CA LEU A 30 -2.76 -3.20 -21.78
C LEU A 30 -3.13 -4.66 -22.04
N TRP A 31 -4.43 -4.97 -22.05
CA TRP A 31 -4.96 -6.32 -22.30
C TRP A 31 -5.37 -6.54 -23.76
N SER A 32 -5.46 -5.48 -24.55
CA SER A 32 -5.72 -5.55 -26.00
C SER A 32 -4.44 -5.95 -26.74
N ILE A 33 -3.98 -7.18 -26.50
CA ILE A 33 -2.93 -7.82 -27.27
C ILE A 33 -3.40 -7.87 -28.72
N ALA A 34 -2.73 -7.11 -29.58
CA ALA A 34 -2.98 -7.13 -31.02
C ALA A 34 -2.88 -8.58 -31.53
N SER A 35 -3.98 -9.11 -32.07
CA SER A 35 -3.96 -10.35 -32.84
C SER A 35 -2.99 -10.18 -34.02
N PRO A 36 -2.00 -11.06 -34.21
CA PRO A 36 -1.12 -10.98 -35.36
C PRO A 36 -1.79 -11.75 -36.50
N SER A 37 -2.48 -11.05 -37.41
CA SER A 37 -2.57 -11.46 -38.81
C SER A 37 -3.21 -10.40 -39.72
N ALA A 38 -2.45 -10.09 -40.77
CA ALA A 38 -2.86 -9.63 -42.09
C ALA A 38 -3.52 -8.23 -42.23
N ALA A 39 -2.64 -7.30 -42.60
CA ALA A 39 -2.81 -6.02 -43.30
C ALA A 39 -4.13 -5.73 -44.02
N SER A 40 -4.56 -4.46 -43.94
CA SER A 40 -5.00 -3.65 -45.09
C SER A 40 -4.93 -2.17 -44.73
N SER A 41 -3.82 -1.54 -45.10
CA SER A 41 -3.63 -0.09 -45.11
C SER A 41 -4.55 0.57 -46.15
N ALA A 42 -5.43 1.47 -45.71
CA ALA A 42 -5.99 2.50 -46.57
C ALA A 42 -5.08 3.74 -46.52
N SER A 43 -4.12 3.82 -47.44
CA SER A 43 -3.37 5.04 -47.77
C SER A 43 -4.27 6.03 -48.53
N PRO A 44 -3.91 7.32 -48.58
CA PRO A 44 -3.27 7.85 -49.80
C PRO A 44 -2.21 8.94 -49.43
N LEU A 45 -1.14 9.30 -50.14
CA LEU A 45 -0.59 9.12 -51.49
C LEU A 45 0.94 9.30 -51.38
N HIS A 46 1.76 8.54 -52.11
CA HIS A 46 2.92 9.08 -52.86
C HIS A 46 3.57 8.00 -53.76
N HIS A 47 3.49 8.21 -55.08
CA HIS A 47 4.46 7.84 -56.13
C HIS A 47 4.77 6.36 -56.50
N ASN A 48 4.10 5.94 -57.59
CA ASN A 48 4.63 5.45 -58.88
C ASN A 48 5.51 4.16 -58.97
N ASN A 49 4.85 3.10 -59.47
CA ASN A 49 5.23 2.25 -60.63
C ASN A 49 6.12 0.98 -60.48
N GLY A 50 5.45 -0.18 -60.42
CA GLY A 50 5.74 -1.43 -61.18
C GLY A 50 6.82 -2.40 -60.65
N PRO A 51 6.92 -3.66 -61.16
CA PRO A 51 6.06 -4.39 -62.08
C PRO A 51 5.49 -5.72 -61.52
N SER A 52 4.46 -6.24 -62.20
CA SER A 52 3.99 -7.64 -62.06
C SER A 52 5.03 -8.62 -62.61
N SER A 53 5.22 -9.77 -61.95
CA SER A 53 5.14 -11.13 -62.53
C SER A 53 5.93 -12.22 -61.77
N HIS A 54 5.24 -13.35 -61.58
CA HIS A 54 5.71 -14.74 -61.69
C HIS A 54 6.77 -15.36 -60.73
N SER A 55 6.32 -16.49 -60.16
CA SER A 55 6.99 -17.81 -60.09
C SER A 55 7.78 -18.25 -58.85
N SER A 56 7.19 -19.26 -58.19
CA SER A 56 7.74 -20.56 -57.77
C SER A 56 9.07 -20.66 -56.98
N ASN A 57 8.91 -21.02 -55.70
CA ASN A 57 9.47 -22.17 -55.01
C ASN A 57 10.80 -22.80 -55.50
N GLY A 58 11.80 -22.86 -54.62
CA GLY A 58 12.86 -23.86 -54.65
C GLY A 58 14.24 -23.38 -54.17
N GLY A 59 14.93 -24.19 -53.36
CA GLY A 59 16.40 -24.21 -53.36
C GLY A 59 17.08 -24.18 -51.99
N ALA A 60 17.78 -25.28 -51.70
CA ALA A 60 18.58 -25.55 -50.51
C ALA A 60 19.84 -24.67 -50.35
N GLY A 61 20.41 -24.68 -49.15
CA GLY A 61 21.79 -24.26 -48.89
C GLY A 61 22.14 -24.43 -47.42
N ASP A 62 22.83 -25.52 -47.10
CA ASP A 62 23.49 -25.74 -45.80
C ASP A 62 24.73 -24.83 -45.68
N ALA A 63 25.05 -24.44 -44.45
CA ALA A 63 26.44 -24.23 -44.02
C ALA A 63 26.49 -24.22 -42.49
N ALA A 64 27.00 -25.30 -41.91
CA ALA A 64 27.47 -25.34 -40.53
C ALA A 64 28.71 -24.44 -40.36
N SER A 65 28.84 -23.72 -39.24
CA SER A 65 30.15 -23.56 -38.60
C SER A 65 30.03 -23.12 -37.14
N ASP A 66 30.90 -23.73 -36.37
CA ASP A 66 31.02 -23.76 -34.92
C ASP A 66 31.57 -22.47 -34.29
N ASN A 67 31.20 -22.31 -33.02
CA ASN A 67 31.97 -21.75 -31.91
C ASN A 67 32.94 -20.57 -32.15
N SER A 68 32.60 -19.39 -31.59
CA SER A 68 33.61 -18.59 -30.87
C SER A 68 32.98 -17.70 -29.79
N ASN A 69 33.32 -18.01 -28.55
CA ASN A 69 33.17 -17.13 -27.41
C ASN A 69 34.27 -16.06 -27.50
N HIS A 70 33.91 -14.85 -27.95
CA HIS A 70 34.79 -13.68 -27.83
C HIS A 70 34.08 -12.56 -27.07
N HIS A 71 34.55 -12.43 -25.83
CA HIS A 71 34.50 -11.25 -24.98
C HIS A 71 35.38 -10.14 -25.60
N ALA A 72 34.79 -8.98 -25.89
CA ALA A 72 35.40 -7.64 -26.05
C ALA A 72 34.33 -6.75 -26.73
N GLU A 73 33.64 -5.87 -26.01
CA GLU A 73 34.00 -4.46 -25.79
C GLU A 73 33.97 -3.56 -27.05
N SER A 74 33.26 -2.43 -26.90
CA SER A 74 33.23 -1.24 -27.74
C SER A 74 32.41 -1.23 -29.04
N GLY A 75 31.33 -0.43 -29.00
CA GLY A 75 31.25 0.70 -29.94
C GLY A 75 30.23 0.66 -31.06
N ALA A 76 29.00 1.05 -30.72
CA ALA A 76 28.07 1.87 -31.50
C ALA A 76 27.47 1.38 -32.83
N VAL A 77 26.13 1.48 -32.85
CA VAL A 77 25.22 1.97 -33.91
C VAL A 77 24.14 0.95 -34.28
N GLY A 78 22.95 1.12 -33.69
CA GLY A 78 21.72 0.41 -34.08
C GLY A 78 20.62 0.64 -33.05
N GLY A 79 19.64 1.49 -33.38
CA GLY A 79 18.60 1.96 -32.46
C GLY A 79 17.71 0.87 -31.87
N GLY A 80 17.30 1.08 -30.62
CA GLY A 80 16.32 0.26 -29.92
C GLY A 80 16.57 0.33 -28.41
N ALA A 81 15.89 1.24 -27.73
CA ALA A 81 15.85 1.29 -26.27
C ALA A 81 15.36 -0.06 -25.72
N GLY A 82 16.27 -0.86 -25.14
CA GLY A 82 15.92 -2.22 -24.72
C GLY A 82 16.86 -2.87 -23.70
N ALA A 83 17.82 -2.14 -23.13
CA ALA A 83 18.78 -2.68 -22.17
C ALA A 83 18.31 -2.57 -20.71
N GLY A 84 17.02 -2.87 -20.47
CA GLY A 84 16.39 -2.75 -19.15
C GLY A 84 14.88 -2.61 -19.27
N GLY A 85 14.22 -3.65 -19.80
CA GLY A 85 12.77 -3.66 -19.87
C GLY A 85 12.14 -3.67 -18.47
N ALA A 86 10.86 -3.31 -18.38
CA ALA A 86 10.09 -3.31 -17.13
C ALA A 86 10.23 -4.62 -16.32
N LEU A 87 10.43 -5.75 -17.01
CA LEU A 87 10.70 -7.05 -16.39
C LEU A 87 12.04 -7.11 -15.65
N GLU A 88 13.12 -6.56 -16.21
CA GLU A 88 14.44 -6.56 -15.56
C GLU A 88 14.47 -5.58 -14.38
N GLU A 89 13.79 -4.44 -14.52
CA GLU A 89 13.58 -3.48 -13.44
C GLU A 89 12.74 -4.08 -12.30
N ALA A 90 11.66 -4.80 -12.61
CA ALA A 90 10.87 -5.50 -11.60
C ALA A 90 11.68 -6.58 -10.88
N ARG A 91 12.53 -7.32 -11.61
CA ARG A 91 13.44 -8.32 -11.03
C ARG A 91 14.48 -7.68 -10.14
N PHE A 92 15.04 -6.54 -10.54
CA PHE A 92 15.98 -5.78 -9.74
C PHE A 92 15.33 -5.28 -8.44
N ARG A 93 14.15 -4.66 -8.52
CA ARG A 93 13.39 -4.19 -7.35
C ARG A 93 13.02 -5.33 -6.40
N TYR A 94 12.57 -6.46 -6.92
CA TYR A 94 12.28 -7.64 -6.11
C TYR A 94 13.52 -8.14 -5.36
N LYS A 95 14.66 -8.28 -6.05
CA LYS A 95 15.92 -8.67 -5.41
C LYS A 95 16.33 -7.68 -4.32
N ASN A 96 16.19 -6.38 -4.60
CA ASN A 96 16.55 -5.34 -3.64
C ASN A 96 15.63 -5.36 -2.40
N ALA A 97 14.31 -5.49 -2.61
CA ALA A 97 13.33 -5.60 -1.52
C ALA A 97 13.56 -6.86 -0.66
N ILE A 98 13.88 -8.00 -1.27
CA ILE A 98 14.22 -9.24 -0.55
C ILE A 98 15.51 -9.05 0.25
N ALA A 99 16.52 -8.39 -0.30
CA ALA A 99 17.76 -8.09 0.42
C ALA A 99 17.50 -7.18 1.63
N SER A 100 16.72 -6.10 1.45
CA SER A 100 16.31 -5.23 2.55
C SER A 100 15.53 -5.98 3.62
N LEU A 101 14.58 -6.85 3.24
CA LEU A 101 13.80 -7.64 4.19
C LEU A 101 14.68 -8.61 4.98
N ARG A 102 15.63 -9.26 4.32
CA ARG A 102 16.60 -10.14 4.98
C ARG A 102 17.49 -9.37 5.95
N ASN A 103 17.95 -8.18 5.58
CA ASN A 103 18.72 -7.31 6.48
C ASN A 103 17.91 -6.92 7.72
N VAL A 104 16.62 -6.59 7.55
CA VAL A 104 15.74 -6.28 8.70
C VAL A 104 15.56 -7.51 9.59
N LEU A 105 15.29 -8.69 9.00
CA LEU A 105 15.15 -9.94 9.76
C LEU A 105 16.42 -10.34 10.50
N GLU A 106 17.60 -10.10 9.92
CA GLU A 106 18.90 -10.33 10.58
C GLU A 106 19.19 -9.29 11.68
N ALA A 107 18.69 -8.07 11.52
CA ALA A 107 18.77 -7.03 12.55
C ALA A 107 17.83 -7.27 13.73
N ILE A 108 16.76 -8.08 13.61
CA ILE A 108 15.81 -8.34 14.71
C ILE A 108 16.46 -9.09 15.90
N PRO A 109 17.22 -10.20 15.71
CA PRO A 109 17.95 -10.83 16.81
C PRO A 109 19.09 -9.96 17.36
N ASN A 110 19.73 -9.16 16.49
CA ASN A 110 20.82 -8.28 16.90
C ASN A 110 20.33 -7.01 17.61
N SER A 111 19.11 -6.52 17.37
CA SER A 111 18.51 -5.38 18.08
C SER A 111 18.11 -5.76 19.51
N GLN A 112 17.71 -7.01 19.75
CA GLN A 112 17.52 -7.55 21.10
C GLN A 112 18.84 -7.67 21.88
N LYS A 113 19.97 -7.83 21.18
CA LYS A 113 21.32 -7.86 21.76
C LYS A 113 21.99 -6.48 21.85
N ALA A 114 21.63 -5.55 20.95
CA ALA A 114 22.12 -4.17 20.93
C ALA A 114 21.44 -3.28 21.99
N LYS A 115 20.29 -3.71 22.54
CA LYS A 115 19.63 -3.06 23.68
C LYS A 115 20.45 -3.08 24.98
N SER A 116 21.64 -3.70 24.99
CA SER A 116 22.61 -3.63 26.10
C SER A 116 23.92 -2.90 25.78
N PHE A 117 24.11 -2.34 24.59
CA PHE A 117 25.35 -1.63 24.26
C PHE A 117 25.14 -0.50 23.24
N ASP A 118 24.46 0.57 23.65
CA ASP A 118 24.80 1.92 23.20
C ASP A 118 24.25 2.96 24.18
N THR A 119 25.00 3.14 25.27
CA THR A 119 24.87 4.32 26.14
C THR A 119 25.46 5.52 25.41
N GLY A 120 24.61 6.27 24.70
CA GLY A 120 25.06 7.36 23.83
C GLY A 120 24.03 8.43 23.46
N SER A 121 23.20 8.88 24.41
CA SER A 121 22.58 10.23 24.44
C SER A 121 21.98 10.81 23.15
N THR A 122 20.66 10.70 22.96
CA THR A 122 19.68 11.81 23.10
C THR A 122 18.26 11.28 22.78
N ASP A 123 17.37 11.44 23.76
CA ASP A 123 15.91 11.24 23.77
C ASP A 123 15.32 10.02 23.07
N SER A 124 14.82 9.09 23.88
CA SER A 124 14.11 7.88 23.47
C SER A 124 12.73 8.21 22.88
N PRO A 125 12.44 7.92 21.61
CA PRO A 125 11.08 8.03 21.06
C PRO A 125 10.09 7.06 21.72
N MET A 126 10.59 6.03 22.41
CA MET A 126 9.80 4.97 23.03
C MET A 126 9.24 5.39 24.40
N GLU A 127 9.98 6.19 25.17
CA GLU A 127 9.47 6.72 26.46
C GLU A 127 8.38 7.76 26.27
N LEU A 128 8.44 8.56 25.19
CA LEU A 128 7.42 9.55 24.90
C LEU A 128 6.06 8.90 24.61
N ASP A 129 6.07 7.80 23.84
CA ASP A 129 4.86 7.04 23.49
C ASP A 129 4.30 6.31 24.72
N ASP A 130 5.15 5.66 25.52
CA ASP A 130 4.75 5.00 26.78
C ASP A 130 4.15 6.00 27.79
N MET A 131 4.72 7.21 27.91
CA MET A 131 4.20 8.28 28.77
C MET A 131 2.89 8.90 28.22
N GLU A 132 2.75 9.04 26.90
CA GLU A 132 1.50 9.51 26.27
C GLU A 132 0.37 8.49 26.51
N ILE A 133 0.67 7.19 26.43
CA ILE A 133 -0.24 6.09 26.75
C ILE A 133 -0.66 6.14 28.22
N GLU A 134 0.29 6.25 29.16
CA GLU A 134 -0.01 6.33 30.60
C GLU A 134 -0.95 7.50 30.93
N LYS A 135 -0.70 8.67 30.34
CA LYS A 135 -1.55 9.86 30.53
C LYS A 135 -2.97 9.67 29.95
N LEU A 136 -3.07 9.00 28.80
CA LEU A 136 -4.38 8.67 28.20
C LEU A 136 -5.15 7.67 29.07
N GLU A 137 -4.46 6.67 29.63
CA GLU A 137 -5.06 5.71 30.57
C GLU A 137 -5.53 6.37 31.86
N GLU A 138 -4.76 7.31 32.41
CA GLU A 138 -5.16 8.11 33.57
C GLU A 138 -6.41 8.95 33.25
N ARG A 139 -6.43 9.65 32.10
CA ARG A 139 -7.58 10.43 31.66
C ARG A 139 -8.81 9.54 31.46
N ALA A 140 -8.66 8.38 30.86
CA ALA A 140 -9.74 7.42 30.68
C ALA A 140 -10.27 6.92 32.04
N SER A 141 -9.39 6.68 33.00
CA SER A 141 -9.75 6.26 34.36
C SER A 141 -10.51 7.36 35.10
N SER A 142 -10.04 8.61 35.00
CA SER A 142 -10.72 9.78 35.55
C SER A 142 -12.13 9.96 34.95
N LEU A 143 -12.26 9.88 33.62
CA LEU A 143 -13.55 9.97 32.94
C LEU A 143 -14.52 8.84 33.35
N ARG A 144 -14.03 7.60 33.49
CA ARG A 144 -14.86 6.48 33.98
C ARG A 144 -15.36 6.73 35.41
N LYS A 145 -14.51 7.27 36.28
CA LYS A 145 -14.90 7.62 37.66
C LYS A 145 -15.93 8.74 37.69
N GLU A 146 -15.75 9.79 36.88
CA GLU A 146 -16.70 10.89 36.78
C GLU A 146 -18.05 10.42 36.22
N LEU A 147 -18.04 9.56 35.19
CA LEU A 147 -19.25 8.95 34.63
C LEU A 147 -20.02 8.16 35.69
N ALA A 148 -19.32 7.32 36.46
CA ALA A 148 -19.92 6.56 37.55
C ALA A 148 -20.53 7.49 38.63
N ASN A 149 -19.83 8.57 38.98
CA ASN A 149 -20.32 9.55 39.95
C ASN A 149 -21.58 10.29 39.43
N LYS A 150 -21.57 10.74 38.17
CA LYS A 150 -22.75 11.38 37.55
C LYS A 150 -23.94 10.44 37.47
N ASN A 151 -23.72 9.17 37.12
CA ASN A 151 -24.79 8.16 37.13
C ASN A 151 -25.37 7.94 38.52
N MET A 152 -24.55 7.97 39.58
CA MET A 152 -25.03 7.89 40.95
C MET A 152 -25.95 9.07 41.29
N HIS A 153 -25.55 10.30 40.95
CA HIS A 153 -26.39 11.48 41.17
C HIS A 153 -27.71 11.44 40.39
N LEU A 154 -27.68 11.01 39.13
CA LEU A 154 -28.90 10.83 38.33
C LEU A 154 -29.84 9.81 38.98
N LYS A 155 -29.31 8.70 39.50
CA LYS A 155 -30.11 7.69 40.18
C LYS A 155 -30.80 8.27 41.42
N ILE A 156 -30.07 9.03 42.24
CA ILE A 156 -30.65 9.70 43.42
C ILE A 156 -31.78 10.64 43.01
N LEU A 157 -31.58 11.46 41.97
CA LEU A 157 -32.61 12.39 41.51
C LEU A 157 -33.85 11.66 40.96
N ILE A 158 -33.65 10.56 40.24
CA ILE A 158 -34.74 9.72 39.73
C ILE A 158 -35.52 9.10 40.90
N ASP A 159 -34.84 8.61 41.93
CA ASP A 159 -35.49 8.00 43.09
C ASP A 159 -36.27 9.06 43.89
N GLN A 160 -35.70 10.25 44.10
CA GLN A 160 -36.40 11.39 44.69
C GLN A 160 -37.66 11.80 43.92
N LEU A 161 -37.60 11.81 42.58
CA LEU A 161 -38.76 12.12 41.73
C LEU A 161 -39.85 11.03 41.85
N ARG A 162 -39.46 9.76 41.92
CA ARG A 162 -40.38 8.63 42.10
C ARG A 162 -41.07 8.69 43.46
N ASP A 163 -40.34 9.03 44.51
CA ASP A 163 -40.89 9.21 45.86
C ASP A 163 -41.91 10.36 45.87
N LEU A 164 -41.55 11.51 45.30
CA LEU A 164 -42.46 12.65 45.19
C LEU A 164 -43.73 12.32 44.39
N LEU A 165 -43.60 11.59 43.28
CA LEU A 165 -44.75 11.15 42.50
C LEU A 165 -45.64 10.19 43.28
N SER A 166 -45.04 9.31 44.09
CA SER A 166 -45.78 8.40 44.97
C SER A 166 -46.54 9.18 46.03
N ASP A 167 -45.90 10.16 46.68
CA ASP A 167 -46.55 11.05 47.64
C ASP A 167 -47.72 11.78 46.99
N ILE A 168 -47.52 12.43 45.82
CA ILE A 168 -48.60 13.12 45.08
C ILE A 168 -49.76 12.18 44.78
N SER A 169 -49.48 10.93 44.39
CA SER A 169 -50.51 9.93 44.11
C SER A 169 -51.35 9.59 45.36
N THR A 170 -50.75 9.62 46.56
CA THR A 170 -51.52 9.46 47.81
C THR A 170 -52.49 10.61 48.06
N TRP A 171 -52.11 11.84 47.70
CA TRP A 171 -52.97 13.02 47.83
C TRP A 171 -54.05 13.11 46.75
N GLN A 172 -53.84 12.51 45.58
CA GLN A 172 -54.77 12.51 44.46
C GLN A 172 -55.76 11.34 44.46
N SER A 173 -55.71 10.45 45.45
CA SER A 173 -56.73 9.41 45.59
C SER A 173 -58.09 10.06 45.82
N PRO A 174 -59.07 9.93 44.89
CA PRO A 174 -60.39 10.47 45.11
C PRO A 174 -60.99 9.80 46.34
N TYR A 175 -61.29 10.57 47.38
CA TYR A 175 -62.20 10.12 48.42
C TYR A 175 -63.48 9.68 47.71
N SER A 176 -63.71 8.37 47.63
CA SER A 176 -64.95 7.82 47.10
C SER A 176 -66.08 8.38 47.94
N THR A 177 -66.98 9.11 47.29
CA THR A 177 -68.28 9.52 47.84
C THR A 177 -69.29 8.42 47.59
#